data_AF-A0A842JYC7-F1
#
_entry.id   AF-A0A842JYC7-F1
#
_cell.length_a   1.000
_cell.length_b   1.000
_cell.length_c   1.000
_cell.angle_alpha   90.00
_cell.angle_beta   90.00
_cell.angle_gamma   90.00
#
_symmetry.space_group_name_H-M   'P 1'
#
loop_
_entity.id
_entity.type
_entity.pdbx_description
1 polymer ?
#
loop_
_entity_poly.entity_id
_entity_poly.type
_entity_poly.pdbx_seq_one_letter_code
_entity_poly.pdbx_strand_id
1 'polypeptide(L)'
;MATERDPYRVLGLSSSASQAEIASAYRRLVHAHHPDTRAAHPPADPAADEHLQQVLSAYALLRDPQVRAVYDRAVTERAAAGPAEVKVPSPRRRPGRAPRVPISPTTPTRVRVVVVDAPPPRPPATGLWIGPVRRHR
;
A
#
# COMPACT_ATOMS: atom_id res chain seq x y z
N MET A 1 -3.98 -3.77 0.68
CA MET A 1 -3.80 -2.53 -0.11
C MET A 1 -2.99 -2.86 -1.36
N ALA A 2 -3.58 -3.62 -2.29
CA ALA A 2 -2.98 -3.91 -3.58
C ALA A 2 -3.48 -2.85 -4.57
N THR A 3 -2.87 -1.67 -4.52
CA THR A 3 -2.90 -0.80 -5.70
C THR A 3 -1.67 -1.18 -6.49
N GLU A 4 -1.84 -2.19 -7.35
CA GLU A 4 -0.91 -2.71 -8.35
C GLU A 4 -0.62 -1.58 -9.35
N ARG A 5 0.00 -0.49 -8.89
CA ARG A 5 0.41 0.64 -9.71
C ARG A 5 1.62 0.16 -10.51
N ASP A 6 1.42 0.00 -11.80
CA ASP A 6 2.47 -0.32 -12.76
C ASP A 6 3.77 0.44 -12.43
N PRO A 7 4.90 -0.23 -12.20
CA PRO A 7 6.14 0.43 -11.84
C PRO A 7 6.60 1.39 -12.95
N TYR A 8 6.26 1.06 -14.21
CA TYR A 8 6.46 1.95 -15.35
C TYR A 8 5.62 3.23 -15.25
N ARG A 9 4.34 3.12 -14.85
CA ARG A 9 3.45 4.28 -14.66
C ARG A 9 3.89 5.18 -13.52
N VAL A 10 4.39 4.62 -12.43
CA VAL A 10 4.92 5.38 -11.29
C VAL A 10 6.12 6.25 -11.70
N LEU A 11 6.98 5.74 -12.57
CA LEU A 11 8.11 6.49 -13.14
C LEU A 11 7.71 7.40 -14.31
N GLY A 12 6.45 7.34 -14.76
CA GLY A 12 5.98 8.07 -15.95
C GLY A 12 6.56 7.54 -17.27
N LEU A 13 6.95 6.27 -17.30
CA LEU A 13 7.59 5.61 -18.44
C LEU A 13 6.65 4.59 -19.10
N SER A 14 6.98 4.24 -20.34
CA SER A 14 6.38 3.11 -21.05
C SER A 14 7.04 1.80 -20.61
N SER A 15 6.33 0.66 -20.75
CA SER A 15 6.90 -0.68 -20.57
C SER A 15 8.07 -0.98 -21.54
N SER A 16 8.14 -0.22 -22.64
CA SER A 16 9.24 -0.25 -23.62
C SER A 16 10.47 0.55 -23.20
N ALA A 17 10.47 1.20 -22.04
CA ALA A 17 11.58 2.05 -21.62
C ALA A 17 12.86 1.25 -21.38
N SER A 18 13.97 1.87 -21.79
CA SER A 18 15.32 1.38 -21.58
C SER A 18 15.80 1.59 -20.15
N GLN A 19 16.83 0.85 -19.74
CA GLN A 19 17.41 0.97 -18.40
C GLN A 19 17.93 2.39 -18.11
N ALA A 20 18.46 3.05 -19.14
CA ALA A 20 18.97 4.42 -19.06
C ALA A 20 17.83 5.42 -18.77
N GLU A 21 16.67 5.25 -19.40
CA GLU A 21 15.48 6.08 -19.18
C GLU A 21 14.91 5.87 -17.78
N ILE A 22 14.84 4.61 -17.32
CA ILE A 22 14.42 4.25 -15.96
C ILE A 22 15.30 4.96 -14.92
N ALA A 23 16.61 4.88 -15.07
CA ALA A 23 17.55 5.54 -14.17
C ALA A 23 17.46 7.07 -14.24
N SER A 24 17.24 7.64 -15.43
CA SER A 24 17.08 9.08 -15.62
C SER A 24 15.80 9.62 -14.97
N ALA A 25 14.66 8.96 -15.19
CA ALA A 25 13.38 9.32 -14.58
C ALA A 25 13.45 9.23 -13.05
N TYR A 26 14.04 8.14 -12.52
CA TYR A 26 14.28 7.97 -11.09
C TYR A 26 15.04 9.15 -10.49
N ARG A 27 16.20 9.52 -11.06
CA ARG A 27 17.01 10.65 -10.56
C ARG A 27 16.23 11.97 -10.57
N ARG A 28 15.45 12.22 -11.63
CA ARG A 28 14.62 13.44 -11.74
C ARG A 28 13.53 13.49 -10.67
N LEU A 29 12.83 12.38 -10.44
CA LEU A 29 11.76 12.28 -9.46
C LEU A 29 12.29 12.39 -8.02
N VAL A 30 13.41 11.74 -7.71
CA VAL A 30 14.05 11.84 -6.39
C VAL A 30 14.47 13.27 -6.12
N HIS A 31 15.13 13.97 -7.05
CA HIS A 31 15.49 15.37 -6.85
C HIS A 31 14.28 16.29 -6.68
N ALA A 32 13.19 16.04 -7.41
CA ALA A 32 11.96 16.84 -7.30
C ALA A 32 11.22 16.65 -5.96
N HIS A 33 11.34 15.46 -5.37
CA HIS A 33 10.70 15.10 -4.10
C HIS A 33 11.69 15.06 -2.92
N HIS A 34 12.95 15.45 -3.11
CA HIS A 34 13.98 15.39 -2.06
C HIS A 34 13.67 16.39 -0.93
N PRO A 35 13.82 16.00 0.34
CA PRO A 35 13.58 16.90 1.46
C PRO A 35 14.58 18.08 1.50
N ASP A 36 15.78 17.92 0.96
CA ASP A 36 16.82 18.98 0.95
C ASP A 36 16.44 20.20 0.10
N THR A 37 15.65 20.02 -0.96
CA THR A 37 15.12 21.14 -1.75
C THR A 37 13.85 21.75 -1.13
N ARG A 38 13.19 21.04 -0.21
CA ARG A 38 11.98 21.47 0.51
C ARG A 38 12.25 21.94 1.95
N ALA A 39 13.48 21.76 2.44
CA ALA A 39 13.90 22.09 3.81
C ALA A 39 13.70 23.57 4.19
N ALA A 40 13.40 24.44 3.23
CA ALA A 40 13.08 25.85 3.44
C ALA A 40 11.60 26.14 3.80
N HIS A 41 10.67 25.17 3.74
CA HIS A 41 9.25 25.37 4.09
C HIS A 41 8.70 24.23 5.01
N PRO A 42 7.65 24.50 5.81
CA PRO A 42 7.23 23.68 6.95
C PRO A 42 6.45 22.40 6.53
N PRO A 43 5.94 21.63 7.51
CA PRO A 43 6.29 20.23 7.71
C PRO A 43 5.89 19.32 6.53
N ALA A 44 6.83 18.43 6.17
CA ALA A 44 6.71 17.27 5.29
C ALA A 44 5.29 16.99 4.76
N ASP A 45 5.03 17.36 3.50
CA ASP A 45 3.85 16.89 2.78
C ASP A 45 3.87 15.35 2.76
N PRO A 46 2.95 14.66 3.45
CA PRO A 46 2.94 13.19 3.48
C PRO A 46 2.73 12.61 2.07
N ALA A 47 2.04 13.34 1.21
CA ALA A 47 1.83 12.97 -0.19
C ALA A 47 3.13 12.90 -1.01
N ALA A 48 4.12 13.74 -0.71
CA ALA A 48 5.40 13.72 -1.43
C ALA A 48 6.28 12.55 -1.00
N ASP A 49 6.25 12.21 0.30
CA ASP A 49 6.96 11.04 0.83
C ASP A 49 6.32 9.75 0.29
N GLU A 50 4.99 9.63 0.30
CA GLU A 50 4.29 8.50 -0.31
C GLU A 50 4.62 8.31 -1.80
N HIS A 51 4.70 9.41 -2.56
CA HIS A 51 5.12 9.35 -3.96
C HIS A 51 6.57 8.88 -4.12
N LEU A 52 7.48 9.39 -3.28
CA LEU A 52 8.89 8.98 -3.30
C LEU A 52 9.05 7.49 -2.96
N GLN A 53 8.32 6.97 -1.97
CA GLN A 53 8.31 5.55 -1.63
C GLN A 53 7.83 4.68 -2.79
N GLN A 54 6.83 5.14 -3.55
CA GLN A 54 6.36 4.46 -4.76
C GLN A 54 7.44 4.44 -5.84
N VAL A 55 8.11 5.56 -6.07
CA VAL A 55 9.21 5.70 -7.04
C VAL A 55 10.38 4.78 -6.69
N LEU A 56 10.78 4.73 -5.41
CA LEU A 56 11.83 3.84 -4.92
C LEU A 56 11.48 2.37 -5.13
N SER A 57 10.25 1.98 -4.80
CA SER A 57 9.75 0.62 -4.98
C SER A 57 9.70 0.22 -6.46
N ALA A 58 9.22 1.11 -7.32
CA ALA A 58 9.18 0.90 -8.77
C ALA A 58 10.59 0.75 -9.37
N TYR A 59 11.52 1.62 -8.98
CA TYR A 59 12.90 1.53 -9.42
C TYR A 59 13.59 0.24 -8.95
N ALA A 60 13.31 -0.21 -7.73
CA ALA A 60 13.88 -1.47 -7.21
C ALA A 60 13.48 -2.69 -8.05
N LEU A 61 12.25 -2.72 -8.57
CA LEU A 61 11.78 -3.79 -9.46
C LEU A 61 12.37 -3.69 -10.87
N LEU A 62 12.46 -2.47 -11.42
CA LEU A 62 12.87 -2.24 -12.81
C LEU A 62 14.38 -2.08 -13.00
N ARG A 63 15.16 -1.88 -11.93
CA ARG A 63 16.62 -1.70 -12.03
C ARG A 63 17.37 -2.98 -12.37
N ASP A 64 16.83 -4.13 -11.96
CA ASP A 64 17.46 -5.43 -12.12
C ASP A 64 16.76 -6.17 -13.27
N PRO A 65 17.49 -6.56 -14.33
CA PRO A 65 16.91 -7.27 -15.46
C PRO A 65 16.28 -8.62 -15.08
N GLN A 66 16.79 -9.29 -14.03
CA GLN A 66 16.22 -10.55 -13.55
C GLN A 66 14.85 -10.32 -12.91
N VAL A 67 14.76 -9.34 -12.00
CA VAL A 67 13.52 -8.98 -11.31
C VAL A 67 12.49 -8.45 -12.29
N ARG A 68 12.93 -7.61 -13.25
CA ARG A 68 12.10 -7.11 -14.35
C ARG A 68 11.53 -8.25 -15.20
N ALA A 69 12.36 -9.23 -15.58
CA ALA A 69 11.89 -10.36 -16.39
C ALA A 69 10.83 -11.20 -15.66
N VAL A 70 10.98 -11.41 -14.35
CA VAL A 70 9.98 -12.10 -13.52
C VAL A 70 8.68 -11.29 -13.47
N TYR A 71 8.77 -9.98 -13.27
CA TYR A 71 7.60 -9.10 -13.26
C TYR A 71 6.88 -9.08 -14.62
N ASP A 72 7.62 -8.85 -15.71
CA ASP A 72 7.08 -8.79 -17.07
C ASP A 72 6.43 -10.14 -17.46
N ARG A 73 7.02 -11.27 -17.05
CA ARG A 73 6.43 -12.60 -17.24
C ARG A 73 5.14 -12.76 -16.44
N ALA A 74 5.13 -12.38 -15.16
CA ALA A 74 3.93 -12.46 -14.33
C ALA A 74 2.78 -11.58 -14.88
N VAL A 75 3.10 -10.38 -15.38
CA VAL A 75 2.15 -9.49 -16.04
C VAL A 75 1.63 -10.12 -17.32
N THR A 76 2.51 -10.70 -18.14
CA THR A 76 2.12 -11.39 -19.38
C THR A 76 1.25 -12.62 -19.10
N GLU A 77 1.59 -13.44 -18.10
CA GLU A 77 0.78 -14.59 -17.68
C GLU A 77 -0.57 -14.13 -17.13
N ARG A 78 -0.62 -13.02 -16.41
CA ARG A 78 -1.88 -12.42 -15.93
C ARG A 78 -2.72 -11.79 -17.03
N ALA A 79 -2.09 -11.29 -18.09
CA ALA A 79 -2.76 -10.80 -19.28
C ALA A 79 -3.23 -11.94 -20.20
N ALA A 80 -2.45 -13.02 -20.29
CA ALA A 80 -2.76 -14.23 -21.06
C ALA A 80 -3.83 -15.09 -20.38
N ALA A 81 -3.86 -15.10 -19.05
CA ALA A 81 -5.05 -15.40 -18.27
C ALA A 81 -6.01 -14.21 -18.37
N GLY A 82 -6.51 -13.93 -19.58
CA GLY A 82 -7.68 -13.07 -19.77
C GLY A 82 -8.77 -13.48 -18.79
N PRO A 83 -9.71 -12.59 -18.40
CA PRO A 83 -10.69 -12.88 -17.36
C PRO A 83 -11.25 -14.24 -17.68
N ALA A 84 -10.90 -15.26 -16.88
CA ALA A 84 -11.34 -16.61 -17.16
C ALA A 84 -12.84 -16.45 -17.20
N GLU A 85 -13.42 -16.53 -18.40
CA GLU A 85 -14.83 -16.65 -18.57
C GLU A 85 -15.09 -17.98 -17.89
N VAL A 86 -15.36 -17.89 -16.59
CA VAL A 86 -15.91 -18.96 -15.80
C VAL A 86 -17.21 -19.19 -16.54
N LYS A 87 -17.16 -20.10 -17.52
CA LYS A 87 -18.34 -20.64 -18.17
C LYS A 87 -19.01 -21.41 -17.07
N VAL A 88 -19.76 -20.68 -16.22
CA VAL A 88 -20.62 -21.25 -15.21
C VAL A 88 -21.47 -22.24 -15.99
N PRO A 89 -21.31 -23.56 -15.79
CA PRO A 89 -22.16 -24.48 -16.48
C PRO A 89 -23.57 -24.13 -16.04
N SER A 90 -24.41 -23.65 -16.97
CA SER A 90 -25.81 -23.38 -16.66
C SER A 90 -26.34 -24.62 -15.94
N PRO A 91 -26.88 -24.48 -14.71
CA PRO A 91 -27.34 -25.64 -13.98
C PRO A 91 -28.42 -26.27 -14.85
N ARG A 92 -28.15 -27.48 -15.38
CA ARG A 92 -29.18 -28.26 -16.06
C ARG A 92 -30.27 -28.46 -15.02
N ARG A 93 -31.37 -27.75 -15.20
CA ARG A 93 -32.54 -27.74 -14.34
C ARG A 93 -33.12 -29.16 -14.36
N ARG A 94 -32.67 -30.04 -13.47
CA ARG A 94 -33.36 -31.30 -13.19
C ARG A 94 -34.65 -30.94 -12.46
N PRO A 95 -35.85 -31.20 -13.03
CA PRO A 95 -37.07 -31.07 -12.27
C PRO A 95 -37.14 -32.31 -11.36
N GLY A 96 -36.98 -32.14 -10.05
CA GLY A 96 -37.11 -33.30 -9.18
C GLY A 96 -36.72 -33.10 -7.74
N ARG A 97 -37.75 -32.83 -6.92
CA ARG A 97 -37.87 -33.21 -5.51
C ARG A 97 -37.10 -32.35 -4.50
N ALA A 98 -37.82 -31.39 -3.93
CA ALA A 98 -37.41 -30.67 -2.74
C ALA A 98 -37.38 -31.63 -1.52
N PRO A 99 -36.30 -31.66 -0.71
CA PRO A 99 -36.38 -32.17 0.64
C PRO A 99 -36.96 -31.09 1.56
N ARG A 100 -38.05 -31.41 2.25
CA ARG A 100 -38.55 -30.62 3.39
C ARG A 100 -37.57 -30.78 4.55
N VAL A 101 -36.76 -29.76 4.80
CA VAL A 101 -36.04 -29.60 6.07
C VAL A 101 -36.89 -28.75 7.01
N PRO A 102 -37.13 -29.18 8.26
CA PRO A 102 -37.76 -28.32 9.26
C PRO A 102 -36.78 -27.22 9.68
N ILE A 103 -37.19 -25.97 9.49
CA ILE A 103 -36.51 -24.80 10.05
C ILE A 103 -36.74 -24.75 11.56
N SER A 104 -35.70 -25.04 12.34
CA SER A 104 -35.69 -24.72 13.77
C SER A 104 -35.45 -23.21 13.94
N PRO A 105 -36.22 -22.49 14.77
CA PRO A 105 -35.95 -21.08 15.04
C PRO A 105 -34.76 -20.97 16.00
N THR A 106 -33.60 -20.55 15.51
CA THR A 106 -32.46 -20.16 16.34
C THR A 106 -32.66 -18.75 16.88
N THR A 107 -32.66 -18.62 18.20
CA THR A 107 -32.70 -17.38 18.96
C THR A 107 -31.55 -16.45 18.56
N PRO A 108 -31.76 -15.13 18.36
CA PRO A 108 -30.66 -14.21 18.15
C PRO A 108 -29.92 -13.97 19.47
N THR A 109 -28.71 -14.52 19.62
CA THR A 109 -27.76 -14.13 20.67
C THR A 109 -27.31 -12.70 20.42
N ARG A 110 -27.73 -11.79 21.30
CA ARG A 110 -27.40 -10.36 21.27
C ARG A 110 -25.92 -10.17 21.61
N VAL A 111 -25.10 -9.85 20.61
CA VAL A 111 -23.70 -9.44 20.82
C VAL A 111 -23.70 -8.08 21.51
N ARG A 112 -23.20 -8.02 22.76
CA ARG A 112 -22.93 -6.77 23.47
C ARG A 112 -21.60 -6.22 22.97
N VAL A 113 -21.64 -5.09 22.27
CA VAL A 113 -20.45 -4.26 22.02
C VAL A 113 -20.11 -3.57 23.34
N VAL A 114 -19.02 -4.00 23.98
CA VAL A 114 -18.43 -3.28 25.10
C VAL A 114 -17.51 -2.23 24.49
N VAL A 115 -17.92 -0.96 24.57
CA VAL A 115 -17.03 0.17 24.30
C VAL A 115 -16.00 0.19 25.42
N VAL A 116 -14.75 -0.14 25.08
CA VAL A 116 -13.60 0.00 25.96
C VAL A 116 -13.21 1.48 25.90
N ASP A 117 -13.51 2.21 26.98
CA ASP A 117 -13.12 3.59 27.19
C ASP A 117 -11.59 3.68 27.18
N ALA A 118 -11.04 4.45 26.24
CA ALA A 118 -9.61 4.69 26.14
C ALA A 118 -9.19 5.69 27.23
N PRO A 119 -8.14 5.42 28.02
CA PRO A 119 -7.69 6.34 29.05
C PRO A 119 -7.17 7.65 28.42
N PRO A 120 -7.36 8.81 29.09
CA PRO A 120 -6.95 10.10 28.56
C PRO A 120 -5.42 10.21 28.42
N PRO A 121 -4.92 11.02 27.46
CA PRO A 121 -3.49 11.23 27.28
C PRO A 121 -2.88 11.97 28.49
N ARG A 122 -1.70 11.50 28.90
CA ARG A 122 -0.89 12.12 29.97
C ARG A 122 -0.43 13.52 29.55
N PRO A 123 -0.36 14.49 30.49
CA PRO A 123 0.17 15.81 30.18
C PRO A 123 1.67 15.75 29.82
N PRO A 124 2.18 16.70 29.01
CA PRO A 124 3.59 16.77 28.69
C PRO A 124 4.42 17.00 29.96
N ALA A 125 5.51 16.26 30.11
CA ALA A 125 6.47 16.42 31.19
C ALA A 125 7.03 17.84 31.16
N THR A 126 6.62 18.68 32.11
CA THR A 126 7.28 19.94 32.41
C THR A 126 8.69 19.61 32.88
N GLY A 127 9.66 19.73 31.97
CA GLY A 127 11.08 19.64 32.27
C GLY A 127 11.44 20.75 33.25
N LEU A 128 11.47 20.39 34.54
CA LEU A 128 12.05 21.19 35.60
C LEU A 128 13.56 21.28 35.33
N TRP A 129 13.97 22.40 34.73
CA TRP A 129 15.36 22.82 34.63
C TRP A 129 15.93 23.02 36.04
N ILE A 130 16.76 22.10 36.50
CA ILE A 130 17.66 22.33 37.63
C ILE A 130 19.06 22.39 37.04
N GLY A 131 19.53 23.61 36.77
CA GLY A 131 20.90 23.88 36.35
C GLY A 131 21.92 23.52 37.45
N PRO A 132 23.20 23.33 37.10
CA PRO A 132 24.22 22.91 38.03
C PRO A 132 24.59 24.05 39.00
N VAL A 133 24.49 23.80 40.30
CA VAL A 133 25.04 24.67 41.34
C VAL A 133 26.57 24.54 41.31
N ARG A 134 27.23 25.46 40.62
CA ARG A 134 28.66 25.78 40.81
C ARG A 134 28.74 27.08 41.62
N ARG A 135 29.04 26.98 42.91
CA ARG A 135 29.65 28.08 43.66
C ARG A 135 31.07 27.68 44.03
N HIS A 136 32.01 28.47 43.51
CA HIS A 136 33.39 28.53 43.96
C HIS A 136 33.43 28.92 45.44
N ARG A 137 34.18 28.17 46.25
CA ARG A 137 35.34 28.71 46.97
C ARG A 137 36.22 27.58 47.47
#